data_AF-A0A024TS57-F1
#
_entry.id   AF-A0A024TS57-F1
#
_cell.length_a   1.000
_cell.length_b   1.000
_cell.length_c   1.000
_cell.angle_alpha   90.00
_cell.angle_beta   90.00
_cell.angle_gamma   90.00
#
_symmetry.space_group_name_H-M   'P 1'
#
loop_
_entity.id
_entity.type
_entity.pdbx_description
1 polymer ?
#
loop_
_entity_poly.entity_id
_entity_poly.type
_entity_poly.pdbx_seq_one_letter_code
_entity_poly.pdbx_strand_id
1 'polypeptide(L)'
;MLLSRRCTIFAGKKRACFSTVNKSNPKLPTPLDEPSSGLGLGTAVLFGGLFAAGYFVGTSIGVLPSYESIKRQLGVAGDNVELNVRSKVFFDVAIDGRDAGKIVMGLYDDVQPKTVANFVALCTGEKSHPNQTLHYKGSPFHRIIPNFMIQGGDFTNGNGTGGVSIYGARFPDENLSVPHMGPGTLSMANAGPNTNGSQFFICTANTEWLDGKHVVFGKVIEGMDVVEKVSSYGSSPHGRPSADIRIKNCGRYADGQEGQGDAEIPAGALQADAPSAATSVEEMQERLDTLREVEVQFKEKKEAVDPTLYEQVLADIVAEKVRLKKALKAAK
;
A
#
# COMPACT_ATOMS: atom_id res chain seq x y z
N MET A 1 39.97 65.95 -2.84
CA MET A 1 41.31 65.72 -3.42
C MET A 1 41.28 64.37 -4.14
N LEU A 2 41.64 64.29 -5.43
CA LEU A 2 42.97 63.90 -5.96
C LEU A 2 43.47 62.53 -5.44
N LEU A 3 43.96 61.57 -6.24
CA LEU A 3 44.06 61.40 -7.71
C LEU A 3 44.35 59.88 -7.97
N SER A 4 43.56 59.11 -8.72
CA SER A 4 43.67 58.76 -10.17
C SER A 4 44.86 57.89 -10.64
N ARG A 5 44.63 57.17 -11.76
CA ARG A 5 45.55 56.45 -12.69
C ARG A 5 45.92 55.01 -12.32
N ARG A 6 46.09 54.03 -13.23
CA ARG A 6 45.75 53.69 -14.64
C ARG A 6 46.59 52.40 -14.92
N CYS A 7 46.06 51.29 -15.44
CA CYS A 7 45.71 50.97 -16.85
C CYS A 7 46.91 50.52 -17.73
N THR A 8 46.63 49.84 -18.86
CA THR A 8 47.50 49.15 -19.88
C THR A 8 47.50 47.62 -19.68
N ILE A 9 46.94 46.71 -20.52
CA ILE A 9 46.69 46.57 -21.98
C ILE A 9 47.86 45.97 -22.78
N PHE A 10 47.72 44.71 -23.24
CA PHE A 10 48.26 44.11 -24.49
C PHE A 10 47.68 42.68 -24.63
N ALA A 11 47.06 42.14 -25.70
CA ALA A 11 46.71 42.55 -27.08
C ALA A 11 47.60 42.07 -28.26
N GLY A 12 47.36 40.84 -28.76
CA GLY A 12 47.79 40.33 -30.09
C GLY A 12 47.28 38.88 -30.32
N LYS A 13 46.67 38.44 -31.45
CA LYS A 13 47.04 38.45 -32.90
C LYS A 13 48.20 37.49 -33.22
N LYS A 14 48.17 36.62 -34.26
CA LYS A 14 47.34 36.58 -35.50
C LYS A 14 47.40 35.19 -36.23
N ARG A 15 46.27 34.80 -36.84
CA ARG A 15 46.05 34.15 -38.18
C ARG A 15 46.84 32.91 -38.66
N ALA A 16 46.06 31.98 -39.24
CA ALA A 16 46.41 30.83 -40.08
C ALA A 16 46.92 31.14 -41.51
N CYS A 17 47.45 30.12 -42.21
CA CYS A 17 46.99 29.72 -43.57
C CYS A 17 47.51 28.33 -44.02
N PHE A 18 46.77 27.68 -44.94
CA PHE A 18 47.13 26.68 -46.01
C PHE A 18 48.22 25.59 -45.77
N SER A 19 48.13 24.34 -46.26
CA SER A 19 47.12 23.58 -47.06
C SER A 19 47.47 22.05 -46.98
N THR A 20 47.12 21.05 -47.83
CA THR A 20 46.59 20.96 -49.21
C THR A 20 46.03 19.54 -49.52
N VAL A 21 44.92 19.45 -50.28
CA VAL A 21 44.60 18.55 -51.45
C VAL A 21 45.30 17.15 -51.53
N ASN A 22 44.61 16.01 -51.71
CA ASN A 22 43.73 15.68 -52.85
C ASN A 22 42.72 14.50 -52.66
N LYS A 23 41.67 14.47 -53.51
CA LYS A 23 40.72 13.42 -53.98
C LYS A 23 40.82 11.98 -53.39
N SER A 24 39.70 11.24 -53.20
CA SER A 24 38.59 11.07 -54.17
C SER A 24 37.21 10.70 -53.61
N ASN A 25 36.16 11.04 -54.38
CA ASN A 25 34.77 10.50 -54.35
C ASN A 25 34.56 9.68 -55.67
N PRO A 26 33.45 8.94 -55.98
CA PRO A 26 32.04 9.08 -55.56
C PRO A 26 31.42 7.73 -55.03
N LYS A 27 30.12 7.51 -54.74
CA LYS A 27 28.83 7.94 -55.33
C LYS A 27 27.66 7.97 -54.34
N LEU A 28 26.57 8.63 -54.77
CA LEU A 28 25.21 8.64 -54.22
C LEU A 28 24.27 7.90 -55.24
N PRO A 29 23.11 7.34 -54.83
CA PRO A 29 21.81 8.07 -54.75
C PRO A 29 21.19 7.99 -53.33
N THR A 30 20.41 8.93 -52.77
CA THR A 30 19.24 9.74 -53.21
C THR A 30 17.91 8.95 -53.19
N PRO A 31 16.75 9.57 -52.86
CA PRO A 31 15.88 9.09 -51.76
C PRO A 31 14.47 8.72 -52.24
N LEU A 32 13.52 8.49 -51.30
CA LEU A 32 12.06 8.78 -51.30
C LEU A 32 11.54 8.44 -49.87
N ASP A 33 10.45 8.95 -49.29
CA ASP A 33 9.67 10.20 -49.44
C ASP A 33 8.82 10.42 -48.16
N GLU A 34 8.49 11.66 -47.81
CA GLU A 34 7.31 11.97 -46.99
C GLU A 34 6.16 12.44 -47.88
N PRO A 35 4.90 12.16 -47.50
CA PRO A 35 3.78 13.05 -47.84
C PRO A 35 3.02 13.52 -46.60
N SER A 36 3.02 14.84 -46.37
CA SER A 36 2.22 15.49 -45.33
C SER A 36 0.82 15.91 -45.86
N SER A 37 -0.23 15.26 -45.37
CA SER A 37 -1.63 15.75 -45.37
C SER A 37 -2.54 14.76 -44.61
N GLY A 38 -3.70 15.12 -44.07
CA GLY A 38 -4.27 16.47 -43.91
C GLY A 38 -5.80 16.43 -43.72
N LEU A 39 -6.28 16.82 -42.52
CA LEU A 39 -7.68 16.88 -42.06
C LEU A 39 -8.43 15.54 -41.86
N GLY A 40 -9.23 15.49 -40.79
CA GLY A 40 -10.11 14.37 -40.44
C GLY A 40 -10.35 14.27 -38.93
N LEU A 41 -11.15 15.17 -38.34
CA LEU A 41 -11.44 15.12 -36.91
C LEU A 41 -12.33 13.92 -36.54
N GLY A 42 -11.82 13.06 -35.65
CA GLY A 42 -12.58 12.05 -34.91
C GLY A 42 -11.96 11.88 -33.52
N THR A 43 -12.77 12.02 -32.46
CA THR A 43 -12.27 12.01 -31.08
C THR A 43 -11.97 10.59 -30.60
N ALA A 44 -10.69 10.27 -30.44
CA ALA A 44 -10.22 9.08 -29.72
C ALA A 44 -9.15 9.50 -28.70
N VAL A 45 -9.56 9.58 -27.43
CA VAL A 45 -8.74 10.04 -26.30
C VAL A 45 -8.67 8.93 -25.25
N LEU A 46 -7.49 8.75 -24.65
CA LEU A 46 -7.08 7.75 -23.64
C LEU A 46 -6.55 6.39 -24.16
N PHE A 47 -5.64 5.83 -23.35
CA PHE A 47 -5.02 4.49 -23.41
C PHE A 47 -4.17 4.09 -24.63
N GLY A 48 -3.65 5.07 -25.37
CA GLY A 48 -2.68 4.86 -26.47
C GLY A 48 -1.20 4.69 -26.08
N GLY A 49 -0.80 4.63 -24.79
CA GLY A 49 0.62 4.50 -24.47
C GLY A 49 1.03 4.39 -22.99
N LEU A 50 1.41 3.17 -22.57
CA LEU A 50 2.49 2.95 -21.59
C LEU A 50 3.19 1.57 -21.69
N PHE A 51 2.88 0.73 -22.68
CA PHE A 51 3.48 -0.62 -22.83
C PHE A 51 4.82 -0.65 -23.61
N ALA A 52 5.49 0.49 -23.74
CA ALA A 52 6.70 0.65 -24.56
C ALA A 52 7.99 0.94 -23.75
N ALA A 53 8.05 0.53 -22.47
CA ALA A 53 9.28 0.53 -21.67
C ALA A 53 9.18 -0.50 -20.51
N GLY A 54 9.90 -1.62 -20.53
CA GLY A 54 10.67 -2.20 -21.62
C GLY A 54 11.35 -3.50 -21.18
N TYR A 55 11.25 -4.57 -21.99
CA TYR A 55 11.93 -5.84 -21.74
C TYR A 55 12.40 -6.47 -23.06
N PHE A 56 13.62 -6.12 -23.49
CA PHE A 56 14.33 -6.91 -24.50
C PHE A 56 15.85 -6.84 -24.28
N VAL A 57 16.44 -7.99 -23.89
CA VAL A 57 17.87 -8.33 -23.89
C VAL A 57 18.82 -7.40 -23.08
N GLY A 58 19.31 -7.87 -21.93
CA GLY A 58 20.34 -7.14 -21.16
C GLY A 58 20.73 -7.73 -19.79
N THR A 59 21.23 -8.96 -19.74
CA THR A 59 22.02 -9.56 -18.64
C THR A 59 21.82 -9.03 -17.20
N SER A 60 20.81 -9.51 -16.49
CA SER A 60 20.83 -9.80 -15.04
C SER A 60 19.62 -10.64 -14.66
N ILE A 61 19.72 -11.41 -13.57
CA ILE A 61 18.72 -12.39 -13.13
C ILE A 61 17.42 -11.66 -12.72
N GLY A 62 16.47 -11.56 -13.65
CA GLY A 62 15.14 -11.00 -13.41
C GLY A 62 14.24 -12.01 -12.71
N VAL A 63 13.73 -11.65 -11.53
CA VAL A 63 12.71 -12.43 -10.83
C VAL A 63 11.40 -12.33 -11.60
N LEU A 64 10.78 -13.47 -11.92
CA LEU A 64 9.46 -13.50 -12.55
C LEU A 64 8.41 -12.82 -11.63
N PRO A 65 7.52 -11.97 -12.16
CA PRO A 65 6.48 -11.35 -11.34
C PRO A 65 5.54 -12.40 -10.75
N SER A 66 5.09 -12.18 -9.51
CA SER A 66 4.22 -13.14 -8.83
C SER A 66 2.83 -13.22 -9.46
N TYR A 67 2.11 -14.32 -9.22
CA TYR A 67 0.73 -14.53 -9.68
C TYR A 67 -0.18 -13.34 -9.35
N GLU A 68 -0.12 -12.85 -8.11
CA GLU A 68 -0.93 -11.71 -7.66
C GLU A 68 -0.45 -10.37 -8.27
N SER A 69 0.86 -10.22 -8.56
CA SER A 69 1.37 -9.08 -9.33
C SER A 69 0.78 -9.05 -10.76
N ILE A 70 0.64 -10.21 -11.40
CA ILE A 70 0.08 -10.36 -12.75
C ILE A 70 -1.43 -10.11 -12.73
N LYS A 71 -2.17 -10.67 -11.78
CA LYS A 71 -3.59 -10.37 -11.53
C LYS A 71 -3.86 -8.87 -11.41
N ARG A 72 -3.05 -8.18 -10.60
CA ARG A 72 -3.12 -6.72 -10.37
C ARG A 72 -2.87 -5.93 -11.67
N GLN A 73 -1.94 -6.36 -12.52
CA GLN A 73 -1.66 -5.73 -13.81
C GLN A 73 -2.71 -6.02 -14.89
N LEU A 74 -3.38 -7.17 -14.85
CA LEU A 74 -4.41 -7.57 -15.82
C LEU A 74 -5.82 -7.09 -15.45
N GLY A 75 -6.01 -6.36 -14.35
CA GLY A 75 -7.33 -5.99 -13.85
C GLY A 75 -8.15 -7.18 -13.33
N VAL A 76 -7.55 -8.37 -13.22
CA VAL A 76 -8.14 -9.56 -12.60
C VAL A 76 -7.99 -9.41 -11.08
N ALA A 77 -8.65 -8.39 -10.53
CA ALA A 77 -8.72 -8.16 -9.10
C ALA A 77 -9.43 -9.34 -8.43
N GLY A 78 -8.65 -10.21 -7.79
CA GLY A 78 -9.13 -11.34 -7.00
C GLY A 78 -9.90 -10.82 -5.80
N ASP A 79 -11.23 -10.78 -5.96
CA ASP A 79 -12.20 -10.08 -5.11
C ASP A 79 -11.90 -8.58 -4.90
N ASN A 80 -12.83 -7.70 -5.32
CA ASN A 80 -12.84 -6.32 -4.81
C ASN A 80 -13.36 -6.35 -3.37
N VAL A 81 -12.50 -6.78 -2.44
CA VAL A 81 -12.75 -6.70 -1.01
C VAL A 81 -12.72 -5.23 -0.62
N GLU A 82 -13.91 -4.65 -0.48
CA GLU A 82 -14.09 -3.24 -0.12
C GLU A 82 -13.52 -2.98 1.29
N LEU A 83 -12.35 -2.35 1.37
CA LEU A 83 -11.59 -2.14 2.61
C LEU A 83 -12.20 -1.01 3.46
N ASN A 84 -13.45 -1.20 3.86
CA ASN A 84 -14.22 -0.26 4.65
C ASN A 84 -13.69 -0.18 6.09
N VAL A 85 -13.47 1.04 6.55
CA VAL A 85 -13.15 1.35 7.94
C VAL A 85 -14.45 1.38 8.73
N ARG A 86 -14.64 0.46 9.69
CA ARG A 86 -15.82 0.46 10.58
C ARG A 86 -15.42 0.89 12.00
N SER A 87 -14.53 0.15 12.64
CA SER A 87 -13.96 0.53 13.94
C SER A 87 -12.80 1.50 13.75
N LYS A 88 -12.68 2.45 14.69
CA LYS A 88 -11.51 3.31 14.86
C LYS A 88 -10.94 3.14 16.27
N VAL A 89 -9.61 3.18 16.38
CA VAL A 89 -8.87 3.09 17.65
C VAL A 89 -7.70 4.08 17.65
N PHE A 90 -7.21 4.45 18.83
CA PHE A 90 -6.07 5.37 18.95
C PHE A 90 -4.98 4.85 19.90
N PHE A 91 -3.76 5.32 19.67
CA PHE A 91 -2.63 5.26 20.59
C PHE A 91 -2.12 6.67 20.86
N ASP A 92 -2.10 7.09 22.12
CA ASP A 92 -1.27 8.20 22.57
C ASP A 92 0.16 7.66 22.76
N VAL A 93 1.14 8.25 22.08
CA VAL A 93 2.52 7.76 22.11
C VAL A 93 3.36 8.64 23.03
N ALA A 94 4.26 8.03 23.80
CA ALA A 94 5.32 8.72 24.53
C ALA A 94 6.70 8.26 24.10
N ILE A 95 7.67 9.19 24.12
CA ILE A 95 9.10 8.97 23.85
C ILE A 95 9.87 9.52 25.05
N ASP A 96 10.61 8.65 25.74
CA ASP A 96 11.29 8.93 27.02
C ASP A 96 10.31 9.55 28.05
N GLY A 97 9.10 8.99 28.14
CA GLY A 97 8.03 9.46 29.02
C GLY A 97 7.36 10.78 28.63
N ARG A 98 7.89 11.52 27.65
CA ARG A 98 7.30 12.77 27.13
C ARG A 98 6.28 12.48 26.04
N ASP A 99 5.23 13.27 25.95
CA ASP A 99 4.20 13.09 24.93
C ASP A 99 4.78 13.31 23.52
N ALA A 100 4.43 12.42 22.58
CA ALA A 100 4.93 12.43 21.22
C ALA A 100 3.84 12.71 20.18
N GLY A 101 2.56 12.61 20.55
CA GLY A 101 1.40 12.74 19.65
C GLY A 101 0.48 11.51 19.67
N LYS A 102 -0.67 11.63 18.99
CA LYS A 102 -1.68 10.56 18.86
C LYS A 102 -1.60 9.94 17.46
N ILE A 103 -1.67 8.61 17.39
CA ILE A 103 -1.91 7.85 16.15
C ILE A 103 -3.35 7.34 16.19
N VAL A 104 -4.13 7.57 15.14
CA VAL A 104 -5.49 7.01 14.99
C VAL A 104 -5.48 6.01 13.83
N MET A 105 -6.06 4.84 14.04
CA MET A 105 -6.14 3.75 13.06
C MET A 105 -7.59 3.39 12.78
N GLY A 106 -7.93 3.28 11.50
CA GLY A 106 -9.17 2.69 11.01
C GLY A 106 -8.98 1.21 10.69
N LEU A 107 -9.95 0.38 11.06
CA LEU A 107 -9.86 -1.08 11.03
C LEU A 107 -10.86 -1.69 10.04
N TYR A 108 -10.49 -2.82 9.44
CA TYR A 108 -11.25 -3.50 8.38
C TYR A 108 -12.15 -4.61 8.95
N ASP A 109 -13.09 -4.23 9.81
CA ASP A 109 -13.97 -5.16 10.55
C ASP A 109 -14.73 -6.15 9.64
N ASP A 110 -15.17 -5.69 8.45
CA ASP A 110 -15.90 -6.50 7.46
C ASP A 110 -15.04 -7.63 6.87
N VAL A 111 -13.71 -7.50 6.92
CA VAL A 111 -12.73 -8.34 6.22
C VAL A 111 -11.93 -9.22 7.18
N GLN A 112 -11.63 -8.68 8.36
CA GLN A 112 -10.78 -9.32 9.39
C GLN A 112 -11.47 -9.31 10.77
N PRO A 113 -12.72 -9.78 10.91
CA PRO A 113 -13.54 -9.54 12.10
C PRO A 113 -12.93 -10.07 13.40
N LYS A 114 -12.23 -11.22 13.40
CA LYS A 114 -11.57 -11.74 14.61
C LYS A 114 -10.29 -10.96 14.91
N THR A 115 -9.51 -10.63 13.88
CA THR A 115 -8.27 -9.87 14.01
C THR A 115 -8.54 -8.48 14.59
N VAL A 116 -9.59 -7.81 14.08
CA VAL A 116 -10.05 -6.52 14.56
C VAL A 116 -10.66 -6.63 15.96
N ALA A 117 -11.52 -7.61 16.24
CA ALA A 117 -12.07 -7.80 17.58
C ALA A 117 -11.00 -8.09 18.65
N ASN A 118 -9.90 -8.77 18.28
CA ASN A 118 -8.71 -8.92 19.11
C ASN A 118 -8.00 -7.58 19.32
N PHE A 119 -7.67 -6.86 18.26
CA PHE A 119 -6.95 -5.59 18.35
C PHE A 119 -7.71 -4.52 19.14
N VAL A 120 -9.01 -4.38 18.90
CA VAL A 120 -9.87 -3.40 19.59
C VAL A 120 -9.98 -3.71 21.08
N ALA A 121 -10.18 -4.97 21.46
CA ALA A 121 -10.24 -5.36 22.86
C ALA A 121 -8.90 -5.16 23.59
N LEU A 122 -7.78 -5.32 22.88
CA LEU A 122 -6.44 -4.98 23.37
C LEU A 122 -6.18 -3.46 23.44
N CYS A 123 -6.85 -2.65 22.62
CA CYS A 123 -6.85 -1.19 22.75
C CYS A 123 -7.70 -0.70 23.92
N THR A 124 -8.84 -1.34 24.23
CA THR A 124 -9.74 -0.92 25.31
C THR A 124 -9.38 -1.50 26.69
N GLY A 125 -8.71 -2.65 26.73
CA GLY A 125 -8.52 -3.41 27.97
C GLY A 125 -9.80 -4.07 28.48
N GLU A 126 -10.83 -4.23 27.63
CA GLU A 126 -12.15 -4.77 28.00
C GLU A 126 -12.14 -6.27 28.35
N LYS A 127 -11.00 -6.96 28.19
CA LYS A 127 -10.81 -8.40 28.43
C LYS A 127 -9.56 -8.63 29.28
N SER A 128 -9.55 -9.77 29.99
CA SER A 128 -8.43 -10.24 30.80
C SER A 128 -8.40 -11.76 30.82
N HIS A 129 -7.20 -12.35 30.87
CA HIS A 129 -7.01 -13.72 31.34
C HIS A 129 -6.94 -13.72 32.88
N PRO A 130 -7.17 -14.85 33.58
CA PRO A 130 -7.31 -14.89 35.04
C PRO A 130 -6.16 -14.24 35.86
N ASN A 131 -4.95 -14.22 35.31
CA ASN A 131 -3.76 -13.63 35.93
C ASN A 131 -3.13 -12.48 35.09
N GLN A 132 -3.82 -11.96 34.06
CA GLN A 132 -3.23 -10.99 33.12
C GLN A 132 -4.27 -10.11 32.41
N THR A 133 -4.18 -8.80 32.62
CA THR A 133 -4.92 -7.79 31.85
C THR A 133 -4.48 -7.78 30.39
N LEU A 134 -5.42 -7.75 29.45
CA LEU A 134 -5.15 -7.79 28.01
C LEU A 134 -5.26 -6.38 27.42
N HIS A 135 -4.20 -5.58 27.53
CA HIS A 135 -4.24 -4.15 27.23
C HIS A 135 -2.90 -3.63 26.70
N TYR A 136 -2.91 -2.84 25.62
CA TYR A 136 -1.71 -2.22 25.03
C TYR A 136 -1.12 -1.06 25.84
N LYS A 137 -1.86 -0.51 26.82
CA LYS A 137 -1.42 0.64 27.62
C LYS A 137 -0.15 0.31 28.43
N GLY A 138 0.89 1.11 28.24
CA GLY A 138 2.24 0.93 28.81
C GLY A 138 3.17 0.05 27.98
N SER A 139 2.67 -0.65 26.95
CA SER A 139 3.49 -1.54 26.11
C SER A 139 4.43 -0.77 25.17
N PRO A 140 5.64 -1.30 24.90
CA PRO A 140 6.64 -0.64 24.08
C PRO A 140 6.49 -0.94 22.58
N PHE A 141 6.95 -0.01 21.74
CA PHE A 141 7.32 -0.29 20.36
C PHE A 141 8.74 -0.89 20.36
N HIS A 142 8.83 -2.20 20.66
CA HIS A 142 10.07 -2.89 20.95
C HIS A 142 11.00 -3.07 19.74
N ARG A 143 10.49 -2.91 18.51
CA ARG A 143 11.27 -3.08 17.28
C ARG A 143 10.86 -2.07 16.20
N ILE A 144 11.76 -1.20 15.78
CA ILE A 144 11.53 -0.13 14.80
C ILE A 144 12.67 -0.13 13.78
N ILE A 145 12.33 -0.35 12.50
CA ILE A 145 13.30 -0.31 11.39
C ILE A 145 12.87 0.83 10.45
N PRO A 146 13.71 1.89 10.29
CA PRO A 146 13.42 2.99 9.38
C PRO A 146 13.23 2.52 7.94
N ASN A 147 12.33 3.16 7.19
CA ASN A 147 11.94 2.78 5.83
C ASN A 147 11.45 1.32 5.71
N PHE A 148 10.83 0.79 6.77
CA PHE A 148 10.20 -0.53 6.77
C PHE A 148 8.94 -0.55 7.64
N MET A 149 9.09 -0.55 8.98
CA MET A 149 7.95 -0.61 9.91
C MET A 149 8.31 -0.25 11.36
N ILE A 150 7.28 0.10 12.14
CA ILE A 150 7.30 0.15 13.61
C ILE A 150 6.49 -1.04 14.16
N GLN A 151 7.06 -1.85 15.04
CA GLN A 151 6.44 -3.05 15.63
C GLN A 151 6.29 -2.89 17.16
N GLY A 152 5.13 -3.29 17.67
CA GLY A 152 4.78 -3.22 19.09
C GLY A 152 3.80 -4.31 19.49
N GLY A 153 3.07 -4.08 20.59
CA GLY A 153 2.00 -4.96 21.05
C GLY A 153 2.45 -6.19 21.86
N ASP A 154 3.74 -6.36 22.12
CA ASP A 154 4.24 -7.27 23.16
C ASP A 154 4.09 -6.62 24.54
N PHE A 155 2.90 -6.72 25.13
CA PHE A 155 2.62 -6.22 26.48
C PHE A 155 3.03 -7.21 27.59
N THR A 156 3.55 -8.40 27.26
CA THR A 156 3.91 -9.41 28.28
C THR A 156 5.41 -9.43 28.57
N ASN A 157 6.24 -9.35 27.52
CA ASN A 157 7.70 -9.45 27.61
C ASN A 157 8.40 -8.17 27.10
N GLY A 158 7.70 -7.31 26.35
CA GLY A 158 8.20 -6.03 25.86
C GLY A 158 9.39 -6.12 24.89
N ASN A 159 9.60 -7.27 24.25
CA ASN A 159 10.84 -7.55 23.50
C ASN A 159 10.64 -8.34 22.20
N GLY A 160 9.41 -8.72 21.86
CA GLY A 160 9.04 -9.47 20.66
C GLY A 160 8.92 -10.98 20.87
N THR A 161 9.26 -11.51 22.05
CA THR A 161 9.05 -12.92 22.38
C THR A 161 7.66 -13.21 22.97
N GLY A 162 7.00 -12.18 23.50
CA GLY A 162 5.73 -12.30 24.21
C GLY A 162 4.50 -11.96 23.37
N GLY A 163 3.45 -11.55 24.08
CA GLY A 163 2.14 -11.24 23.52
C GLY A 163 1.18 -12.43 23.50
N VAL A 164 -0.10 -12.14 23.72
CA VAL A 164 -1.19 -13.13 23.86
C VAL A 164 -2.50 -12.52 23.33
N SER A 165 -3.32 -13.32 22.64
CA SER A 165 -4.60 -12.85 22.08
C SER A 165 -5.74 -12.96 23.09
N ILE A 166 -6.86 -12.30 22.80
CA ILE A 166 -8.12 -12.49 23.54
C ILE A 166 -8.71 -13.89 23.40
N TYR A 167 -8.22 -14.69 22.45
CA TYR A 167 -8.63 -16.07 22.18
C TYR A 167 -7.69 -17.11 22.83
N GLY A 168 -6.66 -16.66 23.55
CA GLY A 168 -5.60 -17.51 24.11
C GLY A 168 -4.23 -17.22 23.49
N ALA A 169 -3.31 -18.18 23.58
CA ALA A 169 -1.89 -17.99 23.22
C ALA A 169 -1.69 -17.44 21.80
N ARG A 170 -2.38 -18.02 20.80
CA ARG A 170 -2.34 -17.62 19.38
C ARG A 170 -3.69 -17.87 18.69
N PHE A 171 -3.91 -17.24 17.55
CA PHE A 171 -5.05 -17.53 16.66
C PHE A 171 -4.61 -17.63 15.17
N PRO A 172 -5.43 -18.29 14.31
CA PRO A 172 -5.15 -18.45 12.87
C PRO A 172 -4.97 -17.15 12.10
N ASP A 173 -4.48 -17.26 10.86
CA ASP A 173 -4.64 -16.19 9.86
C ASP A 173 -6.11 -16.16 9.37
N GLU A 174 -6.61 -14.97 9.03
CA GLU A 174 -8.03 -14.75 8.71
C GLU A 174 -8.23 -14.57 7.19
N ASN A 175 -8.07 -13.37 6.65
CA ASN A 175 -7.89 -13.16 5.20
C ASN A 175 -6.46 -12.69 4.89
N LEU A 176 -5.81 -13.34 3.92
CA LEU A 176 -4.46 -13.00 3.44
C LEU A 176 -4.45 -12.40 2.02
N SER A 177 -5.61 -12.15 1.40
CA SER A 177 -5.71 -11.48 0.09
C SER A 177 -5.53 -9.96 0.15
N VAL A 178 -5.59 -9.36 1.35
CA VAL A 178 -5.41 -7.91 1.54
C VAL A 178 -3.91 -7.57 1.49
N PRO A 179 -3.44 -6.82 0.47
CA PRO A 179 -2.02 -6.51 0.31
C PRO A 179 -1.58 -5.35 1.19
N HIS A 180 -0.26 -5.21 1.41
CA HIS A 180 0.32 -4.09 2.15
C HIS A 180 0.36 -2.84 1.27
N MET A 181 -0.65 -1.98 1.41
CA MET A 181 -0.89 -0.79 0.56
C MET A 181 0.08 0.38 0.79
N GLY A 182 1.26 0.13 1.37
CA GLY A 182 2.30 1.14 1.62
C GLY A 182 2.32 1.69 3.05
N PRO A 183 2.95 2.88 3.26
CA PRO A 183 3.03 3.53 4.57
C PRO A 183 1.66 3.69 5.25
N GLY A 184 1.63 3.51 6.57
CA GLY A 184 0.41 3.54 7.37
C GLY A 184 -0.40 2.24 7.38
N THR A 185 -0.07 1.23 6.55
CA THR A 185 -0.70 -0.10 6.62
C THR A 185 -0.48 -0.74 8.00
N LEU A 186 -1.56 -1.18 8.66
CA LEU A 186 -1.55 -1.87 9.96
C LEU A 186 -1.77 -3.38 9.76
N SER A 187 -0.83 -4.20 10.26
CA SER A 187 -0.74 -5.63 9.95
C SER A 187 -0.25 -6.45 11.15
N MET A 188 -0.65 -7.72 11.24
CA MET A 188 -0.32 -8.61 12.37
C MET A 188 1.10 -9.18 12.29
N ALA A 189 1.86 -9.07 13.39
CA ALA A 189 3.11 -9.79 13.53
C ALA A 189 2.85 -11.23 14.01
N ASN A 190 3.39 -12.20 13.27
CA ASN A 190 3.32 -13.63 13.59
C ASN A 190 4.73 -14.24 13.62
N ALA A 191 4.82 -15.51 14.03
CA ALA A 191 6.04 -16.32 14.04
C ALA A 191 5.95 -17.45 12.98
N GLY A 192 5.31 -17.15 11.84
CA GLY A 192 4.89 -18.13 10.83
C GLY A 192 3.36 -18.30 10.77
N PRO A 193 2.86 -19.09 9.80
CA PRO A 193 1.42 -19.20 9.53
C PRO A 193 0.60 -19.62 10.75
N ASN A 194 -0.57 -19.01 10.91
CA ASN A 194 -1.55 -19.26 11.97
C ASN A 194 -1.04 -19.00 13.40
N THR A 195 -0.09 -18.07 13.57
CA THR A 195 0.48 -17.69 14.87
C THR A 195 0.29 -16.21 15.22
N ASN A 196 -0.89 -15.65 14.91
CA ASN A 196 -1.25 -14.29 15.32
C ASN A 196 -1.46 -14.22 16.84
N GLY A 197 -1.14 -13.08 17.45
CA GLY A 197 -1.21 -12.87 18.91
C GLY A 197 -1.69 -11.46 19.25
N SER A 198 -0.89 -10.71 20.01
CA SER A 198 -1.11 -9.27 20.24
C SER A 198 -0.13 -8.37 19.49
N GLN A 199 0.97 -8.91 18.95
CA GLN A 199 1.97 -8.12 18.26
C GLN A 199 1.47 -7.65 16.89
N PHE A 200 1.77 -6.40 16.56
CA PHE A 200 1.37 -5.74 15.32
C PHE A 200 2.53 -4.89 14.79
N PHE A 201 2.44 -4.49 13.53
CA PHE A 201 3.31 -3.47 12.96
C PHE A 201 2.55 -2.48 12.07
N ILE A 202 3.05 -1.25 12.03
CA ILE A 202 2.62 -0.20 11.09
C ILE A 202 3.76 0.00 10.08
N CYS A 203 3.45 -0.09 8.79
CA CYS A 203 4.42 0.07 7.71
C CYS A 203 4.87 1.54 7.57
N THR A 204 6.14 1.77 7.28
CA THR A 204 6.70 3.10 6.96
C THR A 204 7.30 3.17 5.55
N ALA A 205 7.14 2.10 4.76
CA ALA A 205 7.46 2.01 3.34
C ALA A 205 6.49 1.03 2.65
N ASN A 206 6.67 0.79 1.34
CA ASN A 206 6.00 -0.31 0.64
C ASN A 206 6.64 -1.65 1.04
N THR A 207 5.81 -2.66 1.31
CA THR A 207 6.22 -3.91 1.98
C THR A 207 5.63 -5.16 1.32
N GLU A 208 5.42 -5.13 0.00
CA GLU A 208 4.74 -6.17 -0.80
C GLU A 208 5.31 -7.60 -0.61
N TRP A 209 6.56 -7.75 -0.17
CA TRP A 209 7.13 -9.06 0.19
C TRP A 209 6.52 -9.70 1.46
N LEU A 210 5.66 -8.99 2.19
CA LEU A 210 4.86 -9.47 3.32
C LEU A 210 3.45 -9.93 2.91
N ASP A 211 3.04 -9.70 1.67
CA ASP A 211 1.74 -10.12 1.15
C ASP A 211 1.61 -11.66 1.19
N GLY A 212 0.41 -12.15 1.48
CA GLY A 212 0.15 -13.58 1.70
C GLY A 212 0.77 -14.18 2.97
N LYS A 213 1.43 -13.39 3.84
CA LYS A 213 2.15 -13.88 5.04
C LYS A 213 1.72 -13.23 6.36
N HIS A 214 1.19 -12.00 6.29
CA HIS A 214 0.75 -11.22 7.44
C HIS A 214 -0.65 -10.67 7.18
N VAL A 215 -1.54 -10.79 8.18
CA VAL A 215 -2.92 -10.33 8.09
C VAL A 215 -2.96 -8.80 8.19
N VAL A 216 -3.22 -8.12 7.06
CA VAL A 216 -3.49 -6.68 7.02
C VAL A 216 -4.93 -6.43 7.49
N PHE A 217 -5.10 -5.65 8.56
CA PHE A 217 -6.40 -5.47 9.24
C PHE A 217 -6.79 -4.00 9.50
N GLY A 218 -5.99 -3.04 9.02
CA GLY A 218 -6.37 -1.64 9.05
C GLY A 218 -5.33 -0.72 8.40
N LYS A 219 -5.50 0.57 8.64
CA LYS A 219 -4.55 1.62 8.27
C LYS A 219 -4.57 2.76 9.28
N VAL A 220 -3.46 3.47 9.42
CA VAL A 220 -3.43 4.79 10.06
C VAL A 220 -4.30 5.75 9.24
N ILE A 221 -5.11 6.55 9.94
CA ILE A 221 -5.96 7.60 9.36
C ILE A 221 -5.57 9.01 9.84
N GLU A 222 -4.97 9.12 11.03
CA GLU A 222 -4.41 10.37 11.59
C GLU A 222 -3.11 10.04 12.34
N GLY A 223 -2.16 10.98 12.40
CA GLY A 223 -0.91 10.81 13.16
C GLY A 223 0.23 10.07 12.43
N MET A 224 0.27 10.10 11.10
CA MET A 224 1.40 9.54 10.33
C MET A 224 2.73 10.27 10.60
N ASP A 225 2.69 11.55 10.94
CA ASP A 225 3.84 12.32 11.43
C ASP A 225 4.40 11.74 12.74
N VAL A 226 3.53 11.25 13.63
CA VAL A 226 3.92 10.54 14.86
C VAL A 226 4.55 9.20 14.52
N VAL A 227 4.03 8.46 13.52
CA VAL A 227 4.61 7.20 13.02
C VAL A 227 6.01 7.43 12.44
N GLU A 228 6.20 8.45 11.60
CA GLU A 228 7.49 8.81 11.01
C GLU A 228 8.50 9.28 12.06
N LYS A 229 8.06 10.13 13.00
CA LYS A 229 8.83 10.57 14.17
C LYS A 229 9.29 9.38 15.01
N VAL A 230 8.40 8.42 15.31
CA VAL A 230 8.76 7.16 16.00
C VAL A 230 9.74 6.33 15.15
N SER A 231 9.55 6.25 13.83
CA SER A 231 10.44 5.54 12.91
C SER A 231 11.87 6.08 12.96
N SER A 232 12.07 7.39 13.16
CA SER A 232 13.39 8.03 13.24
C SER A 232 14.27 7.57 14.41
N TYR A 233 13.69 7.00 15.47
CA TYR A 233 14.42 6.40 16.61
C TYR A 233 14.82 4.93 16.38
N GLY A 234 14.49 4.35 15.22
CA GLY A 234 14.82 2.97 14.87
C GLY A 234 16.28 2.73 14.51
N SER A 235 16.60 1.45 14.27
CA SER A 235 17.91 1.03 13.77
C SER A 235 17.79 -0.12 12.76
N SER A 236 18.67 -0.18 11.78
CA SER A 236 18.73 -1.28 10.81
C SER A 236 19.99 -2.12 11.05
N PRO A 237 19.95 -3.47 10.93
CA PRO A 237 18.80 -4.30 10.57
C PRO A 237 17.98 -4.81 11.78
N HIS A 238 18.49 -4.67 13.00
CA HIS A 238 17.92 -5.35 14.17
C HIS A 238 16.66 -4.68 14.73
N GLY A 239 16.48 -3.38 14.50
CA GLY A 239 15.29 -2.65 14.91
C GLY A 239 15.27 -2.20 16.37
N ARG A 240 16.36 -2.27 17.13
CA ARG A 240 16.34 -1.78 18.52
C ARG A 240 16.15 -0.25 18.53
N PRO A 241 15.15 0.31 19.24
CA PRO A 241 15.00 1.76 19.38
C PRO A 241 16.13 2.40 20.18
N SER A 242 16.41 3.68 19.92
CA SER A 242 17.36 4.51 20.68
C SER A 242 16.75 5.22 21.90
N ALA A 243 15.43 5.20 22.04
CA ALA A 243 14.64 5.84 23.10
C ALA A 243 13.58 4.87 23.66
N ASP A 244 13.02 5.15 24.85
CA ASP A 244 11.91 4.36 25.40
C ASP A 244 10.57 4.84 24.80
N ILE A 245 10.06 4.11 23.80
CA ILE A 245 8.86 4.48 23.05
C ILE A 245 7.69 3.57 23.43
N ARG A 246 6.60 4.15 23.95
CA ARG A 246 5.46 3.42 24.53
C ARG A 246 4.11 3.97 24.11
N ILE A 247 3.11 3.10 24.13
CA ILE A 247 1.70 3.47 24.10
C ILE A 247 1.34 3.98 25.50
N LYS A 248 1.34 5.31 25.67
CA LYS A 248 0.99 6.01 26.92
C LYS A 248 -0.46 5.74 27.33
N ASN A 249 -1.35 5.70 26.35
CA ASN A 249 -2.78 5.46 26.53
C ASN A 249 -3.38 4.96 25.20
N CYS A 250 -4.50 4.25 25.25
CA CYS A 250 -5.16 3.68 24.08
C CYS A 250 -6.67 3.47 24.31
N GLY A 251 -7.41 3.23 23.23
CA GLY A 251 -8.85 2.96 23.30
C GLY A 251 -9.53 2.95 21.93
N ARG A 252 -10.85 2.78 21.93
CA ARG A 252 -11.70 3.13 20.78
C ARG A 252 -11.63 4.64 20.54
N TYR A 253 -11.63 5.03 19.27
CA TYR A 253 -11.71 6.43 18.86
C TYR A 253 -13.14 6.71 18.38
N ALA A 254 -13.80 7.69 19.00
CA ALA A 254 -15.09 8.20 18.57
C ALA A 254 -14.86 9.54 17.86
N ASP A 255 -15.50 9.72 16.70
CA ASP A 255 -15.38 10.96 15.94
C ASP A 255 -16.07 12.11 16.69
N GLY A 256 -15.29 13.09 17.17
CA GLY A 256 -15.80 14.39 17.64
C GLY A 256 -16.08 14.54 19.15
N GLN A 257 -15.13 14.18 20.03
CA GLN A 257 -15.17 14.56 21.46
C GLN A 257 -13.80 15.07 21.97
N GLU A 258 -13.57 16.39 21.88
CA GLU A 258 -12.49 17.08 22.61
C GLU A 258 -12.92 17.40 24.06
N GLY A 259 -12.91 16.38 24.92
CA GLY A 259 -12.77 16.54 26.38
C GLY A 259 -14.03 16.69 27.25
N GLN A 260 -13.92 16.10 28.46
CA GLN A 260 -14.76 16.28 29.66
C GLN A 260 -16.22 15.79 29.65
N GLY A 261 -16.67 15.28 30.81
CA GLY A 261 -18.07 15.41 31.24
C GLY A 261 -18.87 14.11 31.36
N ASP A 262 -19.12 13.69 32.60
CA ASP A 262 -19.95 12.54 32.99
C ASP A 262 -21.46 12.69 32.61
N ALA A 263 -22.09 11.57 32.18
CA ALA A 263 -23.55 11.26 32.15
C ALA A 263 -24.52 12.26 31.45
N GLU A 264 -25.44 11.86 30.55
CA GLU A 264 -26.55 10.91 30.74
C GLU A 264 -27.24 10.60 29.37
N ILE A 265 -28.16 9.63 29.30
CA ILE A 265 -28.88 9.23 28.06
C ILE A 265 -30.35 9.68 28.09
N PRO A 266 -30.82 10.36 27.02
CA PRO A 266 -32.17 10.12 26.48
C PRO A 266 -32.11 9.55 25.04
N ALA A 267 -33.19 8.89 24.61
CA ALA A 267 -33.23 8.16 23.34
C ALA A 267 -34.23 8.73 22.32
N GLY A 268 -33.93 8.52 21.03
CA GLY A 268 -34.94 8.27 20.00
C GLY A 268 -35.20 9.38 18.96
N ALA A 269 -34.78 9.12 17.72
CA ALA A 269 -35.59 9.32 16.52
C ALA A 269 -34.97 8.53 15.35
N LEU A 270 -35.80 7.92 14.49
CA LEU A 270 -35.37 7.46 13.18
C LEU A 270 -35.71 8.54 12.14
N GLN A 271 -34.85 8.71 11.15
CA GLN A 271 -35.31 8.78 9.77
C GLN A 271 -34.26 8.09 8.89
N ALA A 272 -34.70 7.36 7.87
CA ALA A 272 -33.85 6.78 6.86
C ALA A 272 -34.31 7.31 5.50
N ASP A 273 -33.36 7.62 4.63
CA ASP A 273 -33.57 7.85 3.20
C ASP A 273 -32.48 7.14 2.42
N ALA A 274 -32.85 6.48 1.32
CA ALA A 274 -31.95 5.63 0.56
C ALA A 274 -32.20 5.72 -0.95
N PRO A 275 -31.18 6.13 -1.73
CA PRO A 275 -31.05 5.80 -3.14
C PRO A 275 -29.77 4.97 -3.40
N SER A 276 -29.68 4.09 -4.41
CA SER A 276 -30.73 3.44 -5.20
C SER A 276 -30.11 2.18 -5.82
N ALA A 277 -30.89 1.11 -6.05
CA ALA A 277 -30.34 -0.20 -6.46
C ALA A 277 -29.86 -0.29 -7.93
N ALA A 278 -29.76 0.84 -8.66
CA ALA A 278 -29.39 0.85 -10.08
C ALA A 278 -27.89 0.71 -10.32
N THR A 279 -27.05 1.40 -9.52
CA THR A 279 -25.60 1.50 -9.76
C THR A 279 -24.91 0.14 -9.77
N SER A 280 -25.24 -0.75 -8.83
CA SER A 280 -24.60 -2.06 -8.73
C SER A 280 -24.88 -3.00 -9.91
N VAL A 281 -25.99 -2.84 -10.63
CA VAL A 281 -26.29 -3.65 -11.82
C VAL A 281 -25.51 -3.17 -13.03
N GLU A 282 -25.32 -1.86 -13.17
CA GLU A 282 -24.51 -1.24 -14.23
C GLU A 282 -23.02 -1.52 -14.01
N GLU A 283 -22.51 -1.35 -12.79
CA GLU A 283 -21.15 -1.73 -12.36
C GLU A 283 -20.83 -3.22 -12.61
N MET A 284 -21.77 -4.13 -12.30
CA MET A 284 -21.61 -5.56 -12.59
C MET A 284 -21.58 -5.86 -14.09
N GLN A 285 -22.29 -5.08 -14.91
CA GLN A 285 -22.28 -5.26 -16.37
C GLN A 285 -20.98 -4.73 -16.99
N GLU A 286 -20.53 -3.53 -16.59
CA GLU A 286 -19.24 -2.96 -17.01
C GLU A 286 -18.09 -3.90 -16.66
N ARG A 287 -18.02 -4.39 -15.41
CA ARG A 287 -16.97 -5.33 -14.98
C ARG A 287 -16.99 -6.65 -15.77
N LEU A 288 -18.17 -7.13 -16.18
CA LEU A 288 -18.30 -8.32 -17.03
C LEU A 288 -17.74 -8.08 -18.46
N ASP A 289 -17.86 -6.86 -18.98
CA ASP A 289 -17.36 -6.47 -20.30
C ASP A 289 -15.85 -6.19 -20.28
N THR A 290 -15.33 -5.48 -19.27
CA THR A 290 -13.87 -5.34 -19.06
C THR A 290 -13.18 -6.71 -18.97
N LEU A 291 -13.77 -7.66 -18.24
CA LEU A 291 -13.22 -9.02 -18.17
C LEU A 291 -13.29 -9.76 -19.51
N ARG A 292 -14.23 -9.47 -20.42
CA ARG A 292 -14.26 -10.02 -21.79
C ARG A 292 -13.05 -9.57 -22.59
N GLU A 293 -12.70 -8.29 -22.55
CA GLU A 293 -11.53 -7.73 -23.22
C GLU A 293 -10.21 -8.31 -22.67
N VAL A 294 -10.08 -8.40 -21.34
CA VAL A 294 -8.92 -9.02 -20.67
C VAL A 294 -8.72 -10.48 -21.07
N GLU A 295 -9.79 -11.28 -21.21
CA GLU A 295 -9.68 -12.68 -21.65
C GLU A 295 -9.16 -12.79 -23.09
N VAL A 296 -9.52 -11.87 -23.99
CA VAL A 296 -9.01 -11.85 -25.37
C VAL A 296 -7.52 -11.49 -25.37
N GLN A 297 -7.15 -10.37 -24.74
CA GLN A 297 -5.76 -9.92 -24.67
C GLN A 297 -4.82 -10.90 -23.94
N PHE A 298 -5.34 -11.68 -22.98
CA PHE A 298 -4.57 -12.71 -22.30
C PHE A 298 -4.37 -13.96 -23.17
N LYS A 299 -5.39 -14.39 -23.93
CA LYS A 299 -5.28 -15.50 -24.89
C LYS A 299 -4.29 -15.20 -26.02
N GLU A 300 -4.25 -13.96 -26.50
CA GLU A 300 -3.25 -13.51 -27.50
C GLU A 300 -1.81 -13.62 -26.98
N LYS A 301 -1.60 -13.52 -25.66
CA LYS A 301 -0.29 -13.57 -25.00
C LYS A 301 0.09 -14.96 -24.49
N LYS A 302 -0.65 -16.02 -24.85
CA LYS A 302 -0.43 -17.39 -24.38
C LYS A 302 1.02 -17.88 -24.52
N GLU A 303 1.72 -17.50 -25.59
CA GLU A 303 3.09 -17.95 -25.87
C GLU A 303 4.17 -17.21 -25.05
N ALA A 304 3.79 -16.14 -24.32
CA ALA A 304 4.68 -15.30 -23.52
C ALA A 304 4.49 -15.50 -21.99
N VAL A 305 3.66 -16.44 -21.56
CA VAL A 305 3.32 -16.72 -20.16
C VAL A 305 3.63 -18.20 -19.85
N ASP A 306 4.06 -18.51 -18.62
CA ASP A 306 4.24 -19.90 -18.20
C ASP A 306 2.91 -20.69 -18.33
N PRO A 307 2.92 -21.93 -18.84
CA PRO A 307 1.68 -22.69 -19.07
C PRO A 307 0.83 -22.90 -17.81
N THR A 308 1.44 -23.18 -16.66
CA THR A 308 0.70 -23.43 -15.40
C THR A 308 0.09 -22.14 -14.86
N LEU A 309 0.82 -21.04 -14.98
CA LEU A 309 0.40 -19.70 -14.62
C LEU A 309 -0.74 -19.19 -15.52
N TYR A 310 -0.65 -19.48 -16.82
CA TYR A 310 -1.66 -19.16 -17.82
C TYR A 310 -2.98 -19.90 -17.54
N GLU A 311 -2.93 -21.19 -17.22
CA GLU A 311 -4.13 -21.98 -16.87
C GLU A 311 -4.80 -21.47 -15.59
N GLN A 312 -4.02 -21.08 -14.58
CA GLN A 312 -4.54 -20.50 -13.33
C GLN A 312 -5.24 -19.15 -13.56
N VAL A 313 -4.58 -18.19 -14.24
CA VAL A 313 -5.19 -16.87 -14.54
C VAL A 313 -6.47 -17.05 -15.37
N LEU A 314 -6.46 -17.94 -16.36
CA LEU A 314 -7.63 -18.17 -17.22
C LEU A 314 -8.79 -18.82 -16.44
N ALA A 315 -8.50 -19.72 -15.48
CA ALA A 315 -9.53 -20.29 -14.60
C ALA A 315 -10.17 -19.23 -13.69
N ASP A 316 -9.38 -18.35 -13.06
CA ASP A 316 -9.89 -17.27 -12.21
C ASP A 316 -10.75 -16.27 -13.02
N ILE A 317 -10.33 -15.90 -14.24
CA ILE A 317 -11.13 -15.06 -15.17
C ILE A 317 -12.48 -15.71 -15.50
N VAL A 318 -12.50 -17.02 -15.77
CA VAL A 318 -13.74 -17.75 -16.09
C VAL A 318 -14.65 -17.85 -14.87
N ALA A 319 -14.09 -18.10 -13.68
CA ALA A 319 -14.84 -18.18 -12.42
C ALA A 319 -15.54 -16.86 -12.09
N GLU A 320 -14.84 -15.72 -12.16
CA GLU A 320 -15.42 -14.40 -11.85
C GLU A 320 -16.51 -14.02 -12.87
N LYS A 321 -16.35 -14.36 -14.15
CA LYS A 321 -17.42 -14.18 -15.15
C LYS A 321 -18.66 -15.02 -14.87
N VAL A 322 -18.51 -16.23 -14.32
CA VAL A 322 -19.66 -17.06 -13.90
C VAL A 322 -20.35 -16.45 -12.68
N ARG A 323 -19.57 -15.93 -11.71
CA ARG A 323 -20.08 -15.21 -10.54
C ARG A 323 -20.86 -13.95 -10.92
N LEU A 324 -20.29 -13.06 -11.73
CA LEU A 324 -20.95 -11.82 -12.16
C LEU A 324 -22.23 -12.10 -12.97
N LYS A 325 -22.22 -13.09 -13.89
CA LYS A 325 -23.44 -13.53 -14.60
C LYS A 325 -24.51 -14.09 -13.65
N LYS A 326 -24.11 -14.79 -12.58
CA LYS A 326 -25.04 -15.30 -11.56
C LYS A 326 -25.64 -14.17 -10.72
N ALA A 327 -24.83 -13.18 -10.32
CA ALA A 327 -25.28 -12.01 -9.58
C ALA A 327 -26.21 -11.11 -10.43
N LEU A 328 -25.84 -10.81 -11.67
CA LEU A 328 -26.66 -10.06 -12.62
C LEU A 328 -27.95 -10.78 -13.05
N LYS A 329 -28.03 -12.12 -12.85
CA LYS A 329 -29.29 -12.89 -12.97
C LYS A 329 -30.11 -12.90 -11.67
N ALA A 330 -29.51 -12.65 -10.51
CA ALA A 330 -30.21 -12.54 -9.22
C ALA A 330 -30.73 -11.12 -8.94
N ALA A 331 -30.23 -10.12 -9.68
CA ALA A 331 -30.64 -8.71 -9.62
C ALA A 331 -31.64 -8.32 -10.74
N LYS A 332 -32.31 -9.30 -11.37
CA LYS A 332 -33.30 -9.14 -12.45
C LYS A 332 -34.50 -10.05 -12.22
#